data_AF-A9H7I6-F1
#
_entry.id   AF-A9H7I6-F1
#
_cell.length_a   1.000
_cell.length_b   1.000
_cell.length_c   1.000
_cell.angle_alpha   90.00
_cell.angle_beta   90.00
_cell.angle_gamma   90.00
#
_symmetry.space_group_name_H-M   'P 1'
#
loop_
_entity.id
_entity.type
_entity.pdbx_description
1 polymer ?
#
loop_
_entity_poly.entity_id
_entity_poly.type
_entity_poly.pdbx_seq_one_letter_code
_entity_poly.pdbx_strand_id
1 'polypeptide(L)'
;MTPEALLNDLSMFADLGTSPPQLVEVDDSLVVRLVRDGQPITLTVAADGRVRENIEANERRHANFRALLASSGWANLGKWADSQRTLLQERIAGDTIPIAGMLAQSQEEGGVALIDDTLASGSDDGTEPRTLVLLIDGPAGIGKTSLIRSLSYNRAVNFRRDQRPLILHVESRGRMLQNITDLMAFSLQTLRLSVTYDQVPILVRHGLITLAIDGFDELGDPNGYDLAWAQVNELVVEARGQGRVILAGRETFIGRERMKKALRACLESR
;
A
#
# COMPACT_ATOMS: atom_id res chain seq x y z
N MET A 1 15.38 10.63 5.72
CA MET A 1 14.00 11.13 5.83
C MET A 1 14.09 12.57 6.31
N THR A 2 13.44 13.52 5.64
CA THR A 2 13.47 14.93 6.05
C THR A 2 12.51 15.17 7.22
N PRO A 3 12.74 16.18 8.09
CA PRO A 3 11.81 16.55 9.16
C PRO A 3 10.40 16.84 8.64
N GLU A 4 10.29 17.53 7.50
CA GLU A 4 9.02 17.84 6.85
C GLU A 4 8.28 16.57 6.37
N ALA A 5 9.00 15.62 5.76
CA ALA A 5 8.40 14.35 5.35
C ALA A 5 7.91 13.56 6.57
N LEU A 6 8.69 13.50 7.64
CA LEU A 6 8.27 12.85 8.89
C LEU A 6 6.98 13.47 9.45
N LEU A 7 6.90 14.81 9.44
CA LEU A 7 5.73 15.53 9.95
C LEU A 7 4.48 15.28 9.10
N ASN A 8 4.61 15.35 7.78
CA ASN A 8 3.54 15.09 6.83
C ASN A 8 3.02 13.65 6.92
N ASP A 9 3.90 12.70 7.22
CA ASP A 9 3.51 11.30 7.39
C ASP A 9 2.75 11.10 8.69
N LEU A 10 3.25 11.68 9.77
CA LEU A 10 2.66 11.54 11.11
C LEU A 10 1.33 12.29 11.26
N SER A 11 1.08 13.32 10.45
CA SER A 11 -0.17 14.09 10.51
C SER A 11 -1.40 13.26 10.16
N MET A 12 -1.29 12.30 9.21
CA MET A 12 -2.40 11.39 8.85
C MET A 12 -2.67 10.31 9.91
N PHE A 13 -1.80 10.21 10.91
CA PHE A 13 -1.96 9.32 12.06
C PHE A 13 -2.36 10.05 13.34
N ALA A 14 -2.49 11.39 13.28
CA ALA A 14 -2.96 12.20 14.39
C ALA A 14 -4.49 12.26 14.42
N ASP A 15 -5.06 12.46 15.60
CA ASP A 15 -6.50 12.53 15.76
C ASP A 15 -7.09 13.81 15.13
N LEU A 16 -8.23 13.64 14.46
CA LEU A 16 -9.00 14.74 13.91
C LEU A 16 -9.40 15.74 15.02
N GLY A 17 -9.21 17.02 14.74
CA GLY A 17 -9.55 18.11 15.67
C GLY A 17 -8.51 18.37 16.76
N THR A 18 -7.37 17.66 16.75
CA THR A 18 -6.23 17.97 17.63
C THR A 18 -5.25 18.92 16.95
N SER A 19 -4.31 19.50 17.73
CA SER A 19 -3.25 20.31 17.14
C SER A 19 -2.40 19.46 16.19
N PRO A 20 -1.96 20.02 15.05
CA PRO A 20 -1.03 19.33 14.16
C PRO A 20 0.20 18.83 14.95
N PRO A 21 0.81 17.71 14.54
CA PRO A 21 2.02 17.24 15.18
C PRO A 21 3.06 18.37 15.30
N GLN A 22 3.77 18.41 16.43
CA GLN A 22 4.80 19.41 16.69
C GLN A 22 6.16 18.73 16.60
N LEU A 23 7.05 19.27 15.77
CA LEU A 23 8.42 18.78 15.63
C LEU A 23 9.39 19.75 16.29
N VAL A 24 10.28 19.22 17.12
CA VAL A 24 11.38 19.93 17.78
C VAL A 24 12.66 19.16 17.55
N GLU A 25 13.70 19.83 17.08
CA GLU A 25 15.04 19.23 16.96
C GLU A 25 15.79 19.38 18.29
N VAL A 26 16.30 18.28 18.83
CA VAL A 26 17.03 18.23 20.11
C VAL A 26 18.19 17.26 19.96
N ASP A 27 19.43 17.73 20.15
CA ASP A 27 20.65 16.89 20.18
C ASP A 27 20.71 15.85 19.03
N ASP A 28 20.64 16.33 17.78
CA ASP A 28 20.62 15.53 16.54
C ASP A 28 19.46 14.52 16.43
N SER A 29 18.43 14.66 17.27
CA SER A 29 17.20 13.87 17.25
C SER A 29 16.00 14.73 16.91
N LEU A 30 15.03 14.15 16.21
CA LEU A 30 13.74 14.77 15.94
C LEU A 30 12.75 14.28 16.98
N VAL A 31 12.20 15.20 17.78
CA VAL A 31 11.15 14.92 18.75
C VAL A 31 9.82 15.36 18.15
N VAL A 32 8.90 14.43 17.94
CA VAL A 32 7.55 14.71 17.43
C VAL A 32 6.52 14.45 18.51
N ARG A 33 5.63 15.40 18.76
CA ARG A 33 4.51 15.27 19.69
C ARG A 33 3.20 15.33 18.93
N LEU A 34 2.32 14.37 19.16
CA LEU A 34 0.99 14.31 18.56
C LEU A 34 -0.01 13.67 19.52
N VAL A 35 -1.30 13.77 19.21
CA VAL A 35 -2.36 13.02 19.89
C VAL A 35 -2.89 11.98 18.93
N ARG A 36 -3.03 10.74 19.39
CA ARG A 36 -3.56 9.63 18.62
C ARG A 36 -4.40 8.73 19.53
N ASP A 37 -5.57 8.33 19.04
CA ASP A 37 -6.53 7.50 19.78
C ASP A 37 -6.85 8.07 21.17
N GLY A 38 -6.90 9.41 21.27
CA GLY A 38 -7.11 10.19 22.48
C GLY A 38 -5.89 10.29 23.41
N GLN A 39 -4.74 9.72 23.05
CA GLN A 39 -3.55 9.66 23.88
C GLN A 39 -2.43 10.56 23.36
N PRO A 40 -1.76 11.33 24.24
CA PRO A 40 -0.56 12.08 23.85
C PRO A 40 0.61 11.11 23.63
N ILE A 41 1.21 11.18 22.45
CA ILE A 41 2.36 10.38 22.04
C ILE A 41 3.55 11.31 21.81
N THR A 42 4.70 10.95 22.37
CA THR A 42 5.98 11.56 22.04
C THR A 42 6.86 10.54 21.30
N LEU A 43 7.24 10.87 20.08
CA LEU A 43 8.19 10.12 19.28
C LEU A 43 9.55 10.81 19.33
N THR A 44 10.61 10.04 19.49
CA THR A 44 11.99 10.52 19.35
C THR A 44 12.68 9.70 18.27
N VAL A 45 12.98 10.32 17.15
CA VAL A 45 13.71 9.74 16.02
C VAL A 45 15.17 10.16 16.15
N ALA A 46 16.06 9.22 16.45
CA ALA A 46 17.48 9.48 16.53
C ALA A 46 18.11 9.65 15.14
N ALA A 47 19.30 10.25 15.06
CA ALA A 47 20.06 10.42 13.82
C ALA A 47 20.33 9.09 13.08
N ASP A 48 20.44 7.98 13.81
CA ASP A 48 20.63 6.62 13.26
C ASP A 48 19.33 5.99 12.72
N GLY A 49 18.21 6.71 12.79
CA GLY A 49 16.89 6.30 12.33
C GLY A 49 16.09 5.48 13.33
N ARG A 50 16.64 5.10 14.49
CA ARG A 50 15.88 4.40 15.55
C ARG A 50 14.80 5.30 16.12
N VAL A 51 13.66 4.71 16.47
CA VAL A 51 12.52 5.46 16.99
C VAL A 51 12.15 4.98 18.38
N ARG A 52 12.05 5.92 19.32
CA ARG A 52 11.46 5.70 20.64
C ARG A 52 10.06 6.29 20.65
N GLU A 53 9.09 5.51 21.08
CA GLU A 53 7.70 5.89 21.23
C GLU A 53 7.40 5.92 22.73
N ASN A 54 6.97 7.07 23.24
CA ASN A 54 6.56 7.22 24.62
C ASN A 54 5.08 7.58 24.67
N ILE A 55 4.30 6.71 25.31
CA ILE A 55 2.86 6.87 25.55
C ILE A 55 2.68 6.79 27.06
N GLU A 56 2.31 7.92 27.67
CA GLU A 56 2.21 8.07 29.13
C GLU A 56 3.52 7.68 29.86
N ALA A 57 3.54 6.52 30.54
CA ALA A 57 4.70 5.98 31.26
C ALA A 57 5.35 4.78 30.56
N ASN A 58 4.86 4.40 29.38
CA ASN A 58 5.35 3.24 28.63
C ASN A 58 6.25 3.70 27.48
N GLU A 59 7.52 3.30 27.54
CA GLU A 59 8.47 3.46 26.43
C GLU A 59 8.48 2.19 25.57
N ARG A 60 8.33 2.37 24.26
CA ARG A 60 8.54 1.34 23.23
C ARG A 60 9.68 1.75 22.32
N ARG A 61 10.46 0.77 21.88
CA ARG A 61 11.60 0.97 20.99
C ARG A 61 11.36 0.28 19.67
N HIS A 62 11.59 1.00 18.59
CA HIS A 62 11.41 0.54 17.23
C HIS A 62 12.74 0.67 16.48
N ALA A 63 13.09 -0.35 15.70
CA ALA A 63 14.36 -0.37 14.96
C ALA A 63 14.49 0.80 13.99
N ASN A 64 13.37 1.24 13.41
CA ASN A 64 13.27 2.39 12.52
C ASN A 64 11.82 2.87 12.41
N PHE A 65 11.59 3.95 11.66
CA PHE A 65 10.24 4.50 11.41
C PHE A 65 9.29 3.50 10.75
N ARG A 66 9.78 2.66 9.84
CA ARG A 66 8.98 1.60 9.21
C ARG A 66 8.48 0.59 10.24
N ALA A 67 9.32 0.22 11.22
CA ALA A 67 8.94 -0.66 12.33
C ALA A 67 7.90 -0.01 13.26
N LEU A 68 7.99 1.30 13.52
CA LEU A 68 6.96 2.06 14.24
C LEU A 68 5.61 1.93 13.55
N LEU A 69 5.54 2.29 12.26
CA LEU A 69 4.30 2.25 11.48
C LEU A 69 3.68 0.85 11.41
N ALA A 70 4.51 -0.20 11.35
CA ALA A 70 4.04 -1.59 11.33
C ALA A 70 3.51 -2.09 12.68
N SER A 71 3.84 -1.41 13.78
CA SER A 71 3.58 -1.87 15.14
C SER A 71 2.09 -1.90 15.50
N SER A 72 1.76 -2.56 16.61
CA SER A 72 0.38 -2.72 17.07
C SER A 72 -0.33 -1.43 17.44
N GLY A 73 0.42 -0.37 17.80
CA GLY A 73 -0.13 0.95 18.08
C GLY A 73 -0.41 1.80 16.84
N TRP A 74 0.03 1.33 15.67
CA TRP A 74 -0.05 2.07 14.41
C TRP A 74 -0.91 1.28 13.40
N ALA A 75 -0.31 0.70 12.35
CA ALA A 75 -1.05 -0.05 11.35
C ALA A 75 -1.43 -1.47 11.80
N ASN A 76 -0.77 -2.00 12.83
CA ASN A 76 -0.96 -3.36 13.34
C ASN A 76 -0.99 -4.41 12.22
N LEU A 77 0.09 -4.50 11.45
CA LEU A 77 0.15 -5.39 10.28
C LEU A 77 0.01 -6.86 10.65
N GLY A 78 0.32 -7.24 11.89
CA GLY A 78 0.03 -8.57 12.41
C GLY A 78 -1.47 -8.88 12.41
N LYS A 79 -2.28 -7.99 13.00
CA LYS A 79 -3.75 -8.12 12.97
C LYS A 79 -4.30 -8.04 11.54
N TRP A 80 -3.71 -7.19 10.71
CA TRP A 80 -4.07 -7.12 9.28
C TRP A 80 -3.91 -8.47 8.60
N ALA A 81 -2.74 -9.09 8.71
CA ALA A 81 -2.47 -10.40 8.13
C ALA A 81 -3.48 -11.45 8.64
N ASP A 82 -3.78 -11.46 9.94
CA ASP A 82 -4.73 -12.38 10.54
C ASP A 82 -6.16 -12.19 10.00
N SER A 83 -6.64 -10.94 9.90
CA SER A 83 -7.94 -10.60 9.29
C SER A 83 -8.01 -11.03 7.82
N GLN A 84 -6.96 -10.73 7.04
CA GLN A 84 -6.90 -11.01 5.62
C GLN A 84 -6.85 -12.51 5.34
N ARG A 85 -6.05 -13.26 6.12
CA ARG A 85 -6.03 -14.73 6.06
C ARG A 85 -7.42 -15.30 6.31
N THR A 86 -8.08 -14.86 7.38
CA THR A 86 -9.40 -15.36 7.78
C THR A 86 -10.44 -15.11 6.68
N LEU A 87 -10.49 -13.88 6.14
CA LEU A 87 -11.44 -13.50 5.10
C LEU A 87 -11.22 -14.25 3.78
N LEU A 88 -9.95 -14.45 3.38
CA LEU A 88 -9.61 -15.03 2.09
C LEU A 88 -9.57 -16.56 2.10
N GLN A 89 -9.37 -17.19 3.26
CA GLN A 89 -9.35 -18.65 3.40
C GLN A 89 -10.64 -19.29 2.85
N GLU A 90 -11.80 -18.72 3.17
CA GLU A 90 -13.09 -19.19 2.68
C GLU A 90 -13.25 -19.03 1.16
N ARG A 91 -12.61 -17.99 0.59
CA ARG A 91 -12.73 -17.65 -0.83
C ARG A 91 -11.76 -18.42 -1.73
N ILE A 92 -10.66 -18.93 -1.17
CA ILE A 92 -9.63 -19.70 -1.88
C ILE A 92 -9.84 -21.20 -1.75
N ALA A 93 -10.61 -21.66 -0.74
CA ALA A 93 -10.92 -23.07 -0.55
C ALA A 93 -11.75 -23.72 -1.67
N GLY A 94 -12.18 -22.95 -2.69
CA GLY A 94 -12.77 -23.50 -3.92
C GLY A 94 -11.69 -23.97 -4.89
N ASP A 95 -11.99 -25.02 -5.66
CA ASP A 95 -11.12 -25.54 -6.74
C ASP A 95 -10.71 -24.41 -7.69
N THR A 96 -9.53 -23.86 -7.46
CA THR A 96 -8.99 -22.76 -8.24
C THR A 96 -8.12 -23.36 -9.35
N ILE A 97 -8.53 -23.13 -10.59
CA ILE A 97 -7.72 -23.45 -11.77
C ILE A 97 -6.36 -22.77 -11.58
N PRO A 98 -5.23 -23.49 -11.76
CA PRO A 98 -3.91 -22.89 -11.67
C PRO A 98 -3.81 -21.67 -12.57
N ILE A 99 -3.43 -20.53 -11.98
CA ILE A 99 -3.27 -19.29 -12.71
C ILE A 99 -1.83 -19.24 -13.22
N ALA A 100 -1.67 -19.10 -14.53
CA ALA A 100 -0.40 -18.82 -15.19
C ALA A 100 -0.47 -17.46 -15.88
N GLY A 101 0.63 -16.73 -15.84
CA GLY A 101 0.82 -15.46 -16.54
C GLY A 101 2.24 -15.36 -17.08
N MET A 102 2.47 -14.37 -17.94
CA MET A 102 3.76 -14.12 -18.54
C MET A 102 4.25 -12.72 -18.16
N LEU A 103 5.47 -12.62 -17.65
CA LEU A 103 6.09 -11.32 -17.36
C LEU A 103 6.59 -10.70 -18.66
N ALA A 104 6.00 -9.58 -19.08
CA ALA A 104 6.35 -8.92 -20.34
C ALA A 104 7.83 -8.47 -20.45
N GLN A 105 8.53 -8.30 -19.31
CA GLN A 105 9.94 -7.88 -19.29
C GLN A 105 10.92 -9.04 -19.45
N SER A 106 10.69 -10.16 -18.77
CA SER A 106 11.57 -11.34 -18.80
C SER A 106 11.10 -12.42 -19.77
N GLN A 107 9.86 -12.33 -20.27
CA GLN A 107 9.16 -13.40 -21.02
C GLN A 107 9.07 -14.72 -20.24
N GLU A 108 9.18 -14.65 -18.91
CA GLU A 108 9.03 -15.81 -18.04
C GLU A 108 7.55 -16.09 -17.82
N GLU A 109 7.18 -17.35 -18.01
CA GLU A 109 5.87 -17.87 -17.64
C GLU A 109 5.91 -18.40 -16.21
N GLY A 110 4.90 -18.05 -15.42
CA GLY A 110 4.79 -18.53 -14.06
C GLY A 110 3.45 -18.20 -13.43
N GLY A 111 3.24 -18.77 -12.24
CA GLY A 111 2.02 -18.53 -11.48
C GLY A 111 2.19 -17.44 -10.42
N VAL A 112 1.39 -17.57 -9.37
CA VAL A 112 1.35 -16.69 -8.20
C VAL A 112 2.75 -16.45 -7.60
N ALA A 113 3.59 -17.48 -7.51
CA ALA A 113 4.92 -17.39 -6.91
C ALA A 113 5.86 -16.44 -7.68
N LEU A 114 5.91 -16.57 -9.01
CA LEU A 114 6.76 -15.72 -9.86
C LEU A 114 6.41 -14.24 -9.70
N ILE A 115 5.10 -13.94 -9.70
CA ILE A 115 4.59 -12.58 -9.53
C ILE A 115 4.91 -12.06 -8.12
N ASP A 116 4.73 -12.89 -7.10
CA ASP A 116 5.02 -12.51 -5.73
C ASP A 116 6.50 -12.16 -5.52
N ASP A 117 7.39 -12.99 -6.06
CA ASP A 117 8.84 -12.77 -5.98
C ASP A 117 9.27 -11.54 -6.77
N THR A 118 8.66 -11.27 -7.93
CA THR A 118 8.88 -10.04 -8.70
C THR A 118 8.47 -8.79 -7.92
N LEU A 119 7.36 -8.86 -7.19
CA LEU A 119 6.91 -7.77 -6.33
C LEU A 119 7.81 -7.62 -5.08
N ALA A 120 8.46 -8.69 -4.63
CA ALA A 120 9.33 -8.67 -3.45
C ALA A 120 10.78 -8.26 -3.76
N SER A 121 11.32 -8.60 -4.93
CA SER A 121 12.72 -8.40 -5.30
C SER A 121 13.10 -6.93 -5.55
N GLY A 122 12.13 -6.02 -5.69
CA GLY A 122 12.40 -4.59 -5.79
C GLY A 122 12.77 -3.88 -4.47
N SER A 123 12.99 -4.61 -3.36
CA SER A 123 13.16 -4.03 -2.01
C SER A 123 14.60 -3.71 -1.60
N ASP A 124 15.59 -4.48 -2.07
CA ASP A 124 16.84 -4.67 -1.30
C ASP A 124 18.14 -4.30 -2.01
N ASP A 125 18.09 -3.84 -3.27
CA ASP A 125 19.31 -3.79 -4.11
C ASP A 125 20.11 -2.49 -4.01
N GLY A 126 20.03 -1.77 -2.87
CA GLY A 126 20.76 -0.51 -2.65
C GLY A 126 20.46 0.61 -3.65
N THR A 127 19.48 0.41 -4.52
CA THR A 127 19.04 1.35 -5.55
C THR A 127 18.11 2.39 -4.94
N GLU A 128 18.06 3.59 -5.51
CA GLU A 128 17.19 4.66 -5.03
C GLU A 128 15.73 4.17 -4.88
N PRO A 129 15.01 4.65 -3.85
CA PRO A 129 13.63 4.25 -3.59
C PRO A 129 12.77 4.53 -4.83
N ARG A 130 12.24 3.46 -5.42
CA ARG A 130 11.42 3.51 -6.63
C ARG A 130 10.06 2.89 -6.39
N THR A 131 9.04 3.54 -6.94
CA THR A 131 7.68 3.02 -6.92
C THR A 131 7.51 2.01 -8.05
N LEU A 132 7.12 0.79 -7.70
CA LEU A 132 6.87 -0.29 -8.66
C LEU A 132 5.38 -0.34 -8.99
N VAL A 133 5.06 -0.24 -10.28
CA VAL A 133 3.70 -0.46 -10.78
C VAL A 133 3.68 -1.75 -11.59
N LEU A 134 2.94 -2.75 -11.11
CA LEU A 134 2.68 -4.00 -11.82
C LEU A 134 1.32 -3.91 -12.53
N LEU A 135 1.31 -4.23 -13.82
CA LEU A 135 0.10 -4.27 -14.63
C LEU A 135 -0.30 -5.71 -14.87
N ILE A 136 -1.58 -6.01 -14.64
CA ILE A 136 -2.19 -7.31 -14.95
C ILE A 136 -3.28 -7.06 -15.99
N ASP A 137 -2.98 -7.42 -17.23
CA ASP A 137 -3.92 -7.39 -18.34
C ASP A 137 -4.48 -8.79 -18.63
N GLY A 138 -5.51 -8.82 -19.48
CA GLY A 138 -6.16 -10.05 -19.92
C GLY A 138 -7.67 -9.93 -20.04
N PRO A 139 -8.33 -10.88 -20.72
CA PRO A 139 -9.77 -10.84 -21.00
C PRO A 139 -10.62 -10.90 -19.73
N ALA A 140 -11.90 -10.55 -19.85
CA ALA A 140 -12.86 -10.70 -18.77
C ALA A 140 -12.98 -12.18 -18.37
N GLY A 141 -13.02 -12.48 -17.08
CA GLY A 141 -13.15 -13.84 -16.56
C GLY A 141 -11.87 -14.68 -16.56
N ILE A 142 -10.72 -14.17 -17.02
CA ILE A 142 -9.45 -14.93 -17.07
C ILE A 142 -8.83 -15.25 -15.69
N GLY A 143 -9.36 -14.67 -14.61
CA GLY A 143 -8.89 -14.94 -13.25
C GLY A 143 -7.99 -13.86 -12.62
N LYS A 144 -7.95 -12.63 -13.13
CA LYS A 144 -7.18 -11.50 -12.54
C LYS A 144 -7.49 -11.28 -11.06
N THR A 145 -8.78 -11.22 -10.73
CA THR A 145 -9.26 -11.11 -9.35
C THR A 145 -8.82 -12.31 -8.49
N SER A 146 -8.92 -13.52 -9.03
CA SER A 146 -8.48 -14.74 -8.34
C SER A 146 -6.97 -14.73 -8.09
N LEU A 147 -6.17 -14.17 -9.01
CA LEU A 147 -4.73 -14.01 -8.88
C LEU A 147 -4.39 -13.06 -7.73
N ILE A 148 -4.98 -11.86 -7.70
CA ILE A 148 -4.75 -10.88 -6.64
C ILE A 148 -5.17 -11.45 -5.28
N ARG A 149 -6.31 -12.15 -5.20
CA ARG A 149 -6.75 -12.83 -3.97
C ARG A 149 -5.76 -13.89 -3.52
N SER A 150 -5.26 -14.72 -4.44
CA SER A 150 -4.29 -15.77 -4.14
C SER A 150 -2.97 -15.19 -3.62
N LEU A 151 -2.45 -14.14 -4.27
CA LEU A 151 -1.28 -13.38 -3.80
C LEU A 151 -1.52 -12.82 -2.40
N SER A 152 -2.67 -12.15 -2.20
CA SER A 152 -3.05 -11.52 -0.95
C SER A 152 -3.13 -12.52 0.21
N TYR A 153 -3.68 -13.70 -0.03
CA TYR A 153 -3.76 -14.76 0.95
C TYR A 153 -2.40 -15.38 1.25
N ASN A 154 -1.60 -15.69 0.23
CA ASN A 154 -0.27 -16.27 0.42
C ASN A 154 0.62 -15.34 1.25
N ARG A 155 0.56 -14.02 1.01
CA ARG A 155 1.28 -13.05 1.86
C ARG A 155 0.76 -13.00 3.28
N ALA A 156 -0.56 -13.02 3.47
CA ALA A 156 -1.17 -13.00 4.80
C ALA A 156 -0.80 -14.25 5.63
N VAL A 157 -0.86 -15.44 5.02
CA VAL A 157 -0.49 -16.71 5.66
C VAL A 157 0.98 -16.71 6.08
N ASN A 158 1.87 -16.25 5.20
CA ASN A 158 3.31 -16.30 5.45
C ASN A 158 3.87 -15.02 6.09
N PHE A 159 3.03 -14.04 6.43
CA PHE A 159 3.47 -12.73 6.92
C PHE A 159 4.41 -12.83 8.11
N ARG A 160 4.10 -13.70 9.08
CA ARG A 160 4.93 -13.88 10.28
C ARG A 160 6.33 -14.42 9.97
N ARG A 161 6.48 -15.20 8.91
CA ARG A 161 7.75 -15.80 8.48
C ARG A 161 8.56 -14.84 7.60
N ASP A 162 7.91 -14.26 6.60
CA ASP A 162 8.62 -13.58 5.51
C ASP A 162 8.57 -12.05 5.65
N GLN A 163 7.66 -11.51 6.47
CA GLN A 163 7.42 -10.07 6.66
C GLN A 163 7.28 -9.29 5.34
N ARG A 164 6.87 -9.98 4.26
CA ARG A 164 6.60 -9.38 2.95
C ARG A 164 5.42 -8.41 3.06
N PRO A 165 5.39 -7.31 2.28
CA PRO A 165 4.33 -6.30 2.39
C PRO A 165 2.96 -6.90 2.08
N LEU A 166 1.98 -6.71 2.95
CA LEU A 166 0.62 -7.25 2.74
C LEU A 166 -0.04 -6.58 1.52
N ILE A 167 -0.95 -7.28 0.85
CA ILE A 167 -1.68 -6.71 -0.29
C ILE A 167 -3.06 -6.24 0.16
N LEU A 168 -3.33 -4.94 0.05
CA LEU A 168 -4.68 -4.38 0.16
C LEU A 168 -5.38 -4.54 -1.19
N HIS A 169 -6.27 -5.52 -1.29
CA HIS A 169 -7.08 -5.75 -2.49
C HIS A 169 -8.29 -4.82 -2.49
N VAL A 170 -8.26 -3.85 -3.40
CA VAL A 170 -9.32 -2.87 -3.66
C VAL A 170 -10.08 -3.32 -4.91
N GLU A 171 -11.26 -3.90 -4.71
CA GLU A 171 -12.09 -4.47 -5.76
C GLU A 171 -13.17 -3.46 -6.20
N SER A 172 -13.21 -3.16 -7.51
CA SER A 172 -14.34 -2.45 -8.12
C SER A 172 -15.60 -3.30 -8.04
N ARG A 173 -16.74 -2.67 -7.77
CA ARG A 173 -18.02 -3.37 -7.56
C ARG A 173 -18.96 -3.28 -8.75
N GLY A 174 -18.45 -2.98 -9.94
CA GLY A 174 -19.26 -2.75 -11.12
C GLY A 174 -20.20 -1.54 -10.98
N ARG A 175 -19.91 -0.60 -10.07
CA ARG A 175 -20.60 0.69 -10.01
C ARG A 175 -19.75 1.71 -10.74
N MET A 176 -20.33 2.37 -11.74
CA MET A 176 -19.67 3.49 -12.42
C MET A 176 -19.40 4.63 -11.43
N LEU A 177 -18.30 5.37 -11.62
CA LEU A 177 -17.93 6.58 -10.87
C LEU A 177 -17.57 6.36 -9.39
N GLN A 178 -16.95 5.23 -9.04
CA GLN A 178 -16.44 5.04 -7.68
C GLN A 178 -15.12 5.78 -7.46
N ASN A 179 -15.03 6.54 -6.37
CA ASN A 179 -13.77 7.12 -5.94
C ASN A 179 -12.89 6.03 -5.33
N ILE A 180 -11.62 5.99 -5.71
CA ILE A 180 -10.63 5.06 -5.15
C ILE A 180 -10.54 5.13 -3.62
N THR A 181 -10.73 6.31 -3.02
CA THR A 181 -10.70 6.48 -1.56
C THR A 181 -11.83 5.73 -0.87
N ASP A 182 -13.03 5.74 -1.46
CA ASP A 182 -14.20 5.01 -0.96
C ASP A 182 -13.98 3.49 -1.06
N LEU A 183 -13.37 3.04 -2.15
CA LEU A 183 -13.05 1.62 -2.34
C LEU A 183 -11.98 1.15 -1.34
N MET A 184 -10.97 1.97 -1.07
CA MET A 184 -9.98 1.71 -0.02
C MET A 184 -10.65 1.63 1.35
N ALA A 185 -11.47 2.63 1.71
CA ALA A 185 -12.20 2.65 2.97
C ALA A 185 -13.09 1.41 3.13
N PHE A 186 -13.81 1.02 2.09
CA PHE A 186 -14.63 -0.18 2.09
C PHE A 186 -13.80 -1.47 2.32
N SER A 187 -12.64 -1.57 1.67
CA SER A 187 -11.73 -2.72 1.79
C SER A 187 -11.16 -2.83 3.21
N LEU A 188 -10.76 -1.71 3.81
CA LEU A 188 -10.29 -1.62 5.20
C LEU A 188 -11.39 -2.00 6.21
N GLN A 189 -12.62 -1.52 6.00
CA GLN A 189 -13.78 -1.85 6.83
C GLN A 189 -14.12 -3.35 6.75
N THR A 190 -14.04 -3.94 5.56
CA THR A 190 -14.28 -5.39 5.37
C THR A 190 -13.28 -6.22 6.17
N LEU A 191 -12.02 -5.77 6.27
CA LEU A 191 -10.97 -6.40 7.07
C LEU A 191 -11.02 -6.03 8.56
N ARG A 192 -11.93 -5.12 8.97
CA ARG A 192 -12.08 -4.60 10.35
C ARG A 192 -10.77 -4.01 10.90
N LEU A 193 -10.07 -3.26 10.07
CA LEU A 193 -8.82 -2.59 10.42
C LEU A 193 -9.09 -1.23 11.02
N SER A 194 -8.20 -0.78 11.92
CA SER A 194 -8.21 0.58 12.46
C SER A 194 -7.55 1.60 11.54
N VAL A 195 -6.83 1.12 10.52
CA VAL A 195 -6.21 1.96 9.49
C VAL A 195 -7.29 2.64 8.65
N THR A 196 -7.11 3.93 8.40
CA THR A 196 -7.99 4.75 7.56
C THR A 196 -7.43 4.91 6.14
N TYR A 197 -8.26 5.34 5.19
CA TYR A 197 -7.89 5.37 3.77
C TYR A 197 -6.74 6.36 3.46
N ASP A 198 -6.62 7.43 4.23
CA ASP A 198 -5.56 8.45 4.17
C ASP A 198 -4.21 7.96 4.73
N GLN A 199 -4.23 6.91 5.55
CA GLN A 199 -3.02 6.25 6.04
C GLN A 199 -2.44 5.24 5.04
N VAL A 200 -3.27 4.74 4.11
CA VAL A 200 -2.86 3.73 3.11
C VAL A 200 -1.70 4.22 2.23
N PRO A 201 -1.73 5.43 1.62
CA PRO A 201 -0.62 5.90 0.78
C PRO A 201 0.71 5.94 1.54
N ILE A 202 0.68 6.30 2.84
CA ILE A 202 1.88 6.32 3.68
C ILE A 202 2.43 4.91 3.89
N LEU A 203 1.57 3.94 4.21
CA LEU A 203 1.97 2.55 4.36
C LEU A 203 2.50 1.95 3.05
N VAL A 204 1.91 2.32 1.92
CA VAL A 204 2.41 1.93 0.59
C VAL A 204 3.80 2.52 0.39
N ARG A 205 3.97 3.83 0.56
CA ARG A 205 5.25 4.54 0.38
C ARG A 205 6.41 3.97 1.20
N HIS A 206 6.12 3.52 2.43
CA HIS A 206 7.11 2.87 3.31
C HIS A 206 7.31 1.37 3.04
N GLY A 207 6.70 0.84 1.97
CA GLY A 207 6.82 -0.56 1.58
C GLY A 207 6.23 -1.51 2.61
N LEU A 208 5.25 -1.07 3.40
CA LEU A 208 4.58 -1.90 4.42
C LEU A 208 3.40 -2.68 3.83
N ILE A 209 2.74 -2.08 2.84
CA ILE A 209 1.67 -2.72 2.07
C ILE A 209 1.88 -2.48 0.57
N THR A 210 1.26 -3.34 -0.23
CA THR A 210 1.09 -3.21 -1.67
C THR A 210 -0.38 -2.92 -1.93
N LEU A 211 -0.67 -1.90 -2.72
CA LEU A 211 -2.05 -1.59 -3.09
C LEU A 211 -2.40 -2.31 -4.39
N ALA A 212 -3.48 -3.09 -4.41
CA ALA A 212 -3.95 -3.76 -5.62
C ALA A 212 -5.33 -3.26 -6.02
N ILE A 213 -5.41 -2.55 -7.14
CA ILE A 213 -6.65 -2.02 -7.70
C ILE A 213 -7.13 -2.98 -8.79
N ASP A 214 -8.25 -3.63 -8.53
CA ASP A 214 -8.85 -4.64 -9.40
C ASP A 214 -10.13 -4.12 -10.03
N GLY A 215 -10.20 -4.14 -11.36
CA GLY A 215 -11.24 -3.44 -12.12
C GLY A 215 -10.90 -1.96 -12.32
N PHE A 216 -9.63 -1.64 -12.55
CA PHE A 216 -9.19 -0.26 -12.84
C PHE A 216 -9.94 0.35 -14.04
N ASP A 217 -10.33 -0.47 -15.03
CA ASP A 217 -11.13 -0.05 -16.18
C ASP A 217 -12.55 0.43 -15.80
N GLU A 218 -13.06 0.08 -14.62
CA GLU A 218 -14.38 0.46 -14.14
C GLU A 218 -14.38 1.76 -13.32
N LEU A 219 -13.20 2.29 -12.97
CA LEU A 219 -13.06 3.57 -12.26
C LEU A 219 -13.31 4.77 -13.19
N GLY A 220 -13.24 4.57 -14.51
CA GLY A 220 -13.51 5.61 -15.52
C GLY A 220 -14.94 5.53 -16.04
N ASP A 221 -15.58 6.68 -16.24
CA ASP A 221 -16.81 6.77 -17.05
C ASP A 221 -16.53 6.29 -18.50
N PRO A 222 -17.52 5.80 -19.27
CA PRO A 222 -17.39 5.55 -20.71
C PRO A 222 -16.66 6.65 -21.51
N ASN A 223 -16.69 7.92 -21.07
CA ASN A 223 -15.89 9.01 -21.63
C ASN A 223 -14.81 9.58 -20.68
N GLY A 224 -14.67 9.07 -19.45
CA GLY A 224 -13.94 9.66 -18.32
C GLY A 224 -12.66 8.90 -17.92
N TYR A 225 -11.91 8.42 -18.91
CA TYR A 225 -10.60 7.80 -18.74
C TYR A 225 -9.64 8.69 -17.93
N ASP A 226 -9.60 9.99 -18.23
CA ASP A 226 -8.67 10.93 -17.60
C ASP A 226 -8.87 11.06 -16.08
N LEU A 227 -10.10 10.86 -15.59
CA LEU A 227 -10.41 10.96 -14.16
C LEU A 227 -9.88 9.76 -13.36
N ALA A 228 -10.09 8.53 -13.87
CA ALA A 228 -9.54 7.33 -13.25
C ALA A 228 -8.01 7.38 -13.20
N TRP A 229 -7.41 7.94 -14.26
CA TRP A 229 -5.98 8.17 -14.32
C TRP A 229 -5.50 9.24 -13.36
N ALA A 230 -6.21 10.36 -13.23
CA ALA A 230 -5.88 11.39 -12.26
C ALA A 230 -5.83 10.81 -10.84
N GLN A 231 -6.82 10.00 -10.45
CA GLN A 231 -6.86 9.36 -9.12
C GLN A 231 -5.71 8.37 -8.89
N VAL A 232 -5.42 7.51 -9.88
CA VAL A 232 -4.28 6.58 -9.76
C VAL A 232 -2.95 7.33 -9.78
N ASN A 233 -2.84 8.42 -10.55
CA ASN A 233 -1.63 9.24 -10.59
C ASN A 233 -1.38 9.94 -9.26
N GLU A 234 -2.41 10.56 -8.67
CA GLU A 234 -2.34 11.17 -7.34
C GLU A 234 -1.87 10.14 -6.31
N LEU A 235 -2.49 8.97 -6.31
CA LEU A 235 -2.11 7.87 -5.42
C LEU A 235 -0.69 7.35 -5.65
N VAL A 236 -0.24 7.20 -6.90
CA VAL A 236 1.14 6.80 -7.22
C VAL A 236 2.13 7.89 -6.80
N VAL A 237 1.75 9.17 -6.91
CA VAL A 237 2.54 10.31 -6.43
C VAL A 237 2.64 10.30 -4.91
N GLU A 238 1.55 10.04 -4.19
CA GLU A 238 1.54 9.92 -2.72
C GLU A 238 2.30 8.68 -2.24
N ALA A 239 2.26 7.60 -3.02
CA ALA A 239 3.00 6.36 -2.78
C ALA A 239 4.49 6.44 -3.15
N ARG A 240 4.98 7.59 -3.65
CA ARG A 240 6.38 7.76 -4.09
C ARG A 240 7.37 7.42 -2.99
N GLY A 241 8.14 6.37 -3.22
CA GLY A 241 9.13 5.82 -2.28
C GLY A 241 9.32 4.35 -2.58
N GLN A 242 9.22 3.49 -1.56
CA GLN A 242 9.26 2.02 -1.68
C GLN A 242 7.89 1.42 -2.05
N GLY A 243 7.00 2.27 -2.60
CA GLY A 243 5.62 1.93 -2.93
C GLY A 243 5.47 0.86 -3.99
N ARG A 244 4.44 0.02 -3.82
CA ARG A 244 4.06 -1.01 -4.79
C ARG A 244 2.59 -0.94 -5.07
N VAL A 245 2.25 -0.84 -6.35
CA VAL A 245 0.87 -0.77 -6.83
C VAL A 245 0.67 -1.85 -7.90
N ILE A 246 -0.41 -2.61 -7.77
CA ILE A 246 -0.89 -3.56 -8.78
C ILE A 246 -2.14 -2.96 -9.40
N LEU A 247 -2.17 -2.84 -10.73
CA LEU A 247 -3.33 -2.39 -11.49
C LEU A 247 -3.82 -3.54 -12.37
N ALA A 248 -5.04 -4.00 -12.14
CA ALA A 248 -5.67 -5.05 -12.92
C ALA A 248 -6.92 -4.55 -13.64
N GLY A 249 -7.05 -4.94 -14.91
CA GLY A 249 -8.14 -4.48 -15.78
C GLY A 249 -8.06 -5.12 -17.16
N ARG A 250 -8.90 -4.65 -18.09
CA ARG A 250 -8.95 -5.18 -19.45
C ARG A 250 -7.76 -4.70 -20.30
N GLU A 251 -7.31 -5.56 -21.21
CA GLU A 251 -6.19 -5.30 -22.15
C GLU A 251 -6.39 -4.01 -22.98
N THR A 252 -7.62 -3.72 -23.40
CA THR A 252 -7.96 -2.50 -24.15
C THR A 252 -7.74 -1.21 -23.34
N PHE A 253 -7.67 -1.30 -22.02
CA PHE A 253 -7.52 -0.18 -21.10
C PHE A 253 -6.08 -0.03 -20.57
N ILE A 254 -5.38 -1.15 -20.39
CA ILE A 254 -4.03 -1.22 -19.81
C ILE A 254 -2.97 -1.26 -20.92
N GLY A 255 -2.94 -0.24 -21.78
CA GLY A 255 -1.88 -0.13 -22.77
C GLY A 255 -0.55 0.27 -22.12
N ARG A 256 0.49 -0.57 -22.21
CA ARG A 256 1.84 -0.31 -21.63
C ARG A 256 2.41 1.07 -22.02
N GLU A 257 2.26 1.48 -23.27
CA GLU A 257 2.77 2.78 -23.76
C GLU A 257 1.93 3.97 -23.26
N ARG A 258 0.62 3.79 -23.09
CA ARG A 258 -0.24 4.81 -22.46
C ARG A 258 0.11 4.99 -20.99
N MET A 259 0.35 3.88 -20.27
CA MET A 259 0.81 3.90 -18.88
C MET A 259 2.18 4.56 -18.74
N LYS A 260 3.16 4.18 -19.56
CA LYS A 260 4.47 4.84 -19.55
C LYS A 260 4.36 6.34 -19.81
N LYS A 261 3.49 6.75 -20.74
CA LYS A 261 3.27 8.17 -21.05
C LYS A 261 2.61 8.91 -19.88
N ALA A 262 1.59 8.34 -19.25
CA ALA A 262 0.93 8.92 -18.08
C ALA A 262 1.90 9.04 -16.89
N LEU A 263 2.63 7.97 -16.58
CA LEU A 263 3.61 7.96 -15.50
C LEU A 263 4.78 8.91 -15.78
N ARG A 264 5.29 9.00 -17.03
CA ARG A 264 6.35 9.95 -17.41
C ARG A 264 5.89 11.40 -17.35
N ALA A 265 4.69 11.72 -17.84
CA ALA A 265 4.16 13.07 -17.75
C ALA A 265 4.06 13.56 -16.29
N CYS A 266 3.72 12.67 -15.36
CA CYS A 266 3.73 12.97 -13.92
C CYS A 266 5.13 13.05 -13.30
N LEU A 267 6.15 12.44 -13.92
CA LEU A 267 7.54 12.52 -13.48
C LEU A 267 8.21 13.81 -13.96
N GLU A 268 7.81 14.34 -15.12
CA GLU A 268 8.36 15.55 -15.75
C GLU A 268 7.63 16.85 -15.36
N SER A 269 6.43 16.77 -14.76
CA SER A 269 5.62 17.92 -14.36
C SER A 269 5.99 18.55 -13.00
N ARG A 270 7.27 18.54 -12.62
CA ARG A 270 7.80 19.29 -11.47
C ARG A 270 9.09 20.02 -11.85
#